data_AF-A0A3D1ZIM6-F1
#
_entry.id   AF-A0A3D1ZIM6-F1
#
_cell.length_a   1.000
_cell.length_b   1.000
_cell.length_c   1.000
_cell.angle_alpha   90.00
_cell.angle_beta   90.00
_cell.angle_gamma   90.00
#
_symmetry.space_group_name_H-M   'P 1'
#
loop_
_entity.id
_entity.type
_entity.pdbx_description
1 polymer ?
#
loop_
_entity_poly.entity_id
_entity_poly.type
_entity_poly.pdbx_seq_one_letter_code
_entity_poly.pdbx_strand_id
1 'polypeptide(L)' 'EVEIRRGAGGYVCGEETTLLNTLEGYRREPRLKPPFPTEAGLNAKPTVINNPETLASLPYILKNGASVFKAIGTEADA' A
#
# COMPACT_ATOMS: atom_id res chain seq x y z
N GLU A 1 -12.90 -10.12 -4.47
CA GLU A 1 -12.31 -11.23 -3.70
C GLU A 1 -11.18 -10.66 -2.84
N VAL A 2 -10.96 -11.20 -1.64
CA VAL A 2 -9.89 -10.74 -0.73
C VAL A 2 -9.03 -11.96 -0.40
N GLU A 3 -7.73 -11.85 -0.66
CA GLU A 3 -6.75 -12.87 -0.32
C GLU A 3 -5.84 -12.39 0.81
N ILE A 4 -5.51 -13.30 1.73
CA ILE A 4 -4.52 -13.06 2.78
C ILE A 4 -3.27 -13.86 2.44
N ARG A 5 -2.13 -13.18 2.31
CA ARG A 5 -0.83 -13.80 2.04
C ARG A 5 0.14 -13.52 3.18
N ARG A 6 0.81 -14.55 3.65
CA ARG A 6 1.86 -14.43 4.68
C ARG A 6 3.16 -14.01 4.00
N GLY A 7 3.78 -12.93 4.49
CA GLY A 7 5.06 -12.45 3.98
C GLY A 7 6.23 -13.39 4.32
N ALA A 8 7.35 -13.23 3.61
CA ALA A 8 8.56 -14.04 3.75
C ALA A 8 9.46 -13.65 4.95
N GLY A 9 9.06 -12.65 5.73
CA GLY A 9 9.83 -12.08 6.84
C GLY A 9 10.95 -11.14 6.37
N GLY A 10 11.24 -10.13 7.20
CA GLY A 10 12.27 -9.11 6.94
C GLY A 10 11.69 -7.72 6.72
N TYR A 11 12.30 -6.72 7.36
CA TYR A 11 11.85 -5.31 7.31
C TYR A 11 11.74 -4.77 5.88
N VAL A 12 12.71 -5.13 5.02
CA VAL A 12 12.73 -4.70 3.60
C VAL A 12 11.50 -5.15 2.82
N CYS A 13 10.83 -6.24 3.23
CA CYS A 13 9.62 -6.72 2.56
C CYS A 13 8.42 -5.78 2.74
N GLY A 14 8.50 -4.81 3.66
CA GLY A 14 7.50 -3.76 3.81
C GLY A 14 7.63 -2.63 2.80
N GLU A 15 8.76 -2.54 2.06
CA GLU A 15 8.92 -1.58 0.97
C GLU A 15 8.04 -1.99 -0.21
N GLU A 16 7.39 -1.00 -0.82
CA GLU A 16 6.36 -1.14 -1.85
C GLU A 16 6.74 -2.13 -2.97
N THR A 17 7.88 -1.90 -3.63
CA THR A 17 8.29 -2.72 -4.77
C THR A 17 8.89 -4.06 -4.37
N THR A 18 9.54 -4.11 -3.20
CA THR A 18 10.06 -5.34 -2.62
C THR A 18 8.92 -6.28 -2.22
N LEU A 19 7.81 -5.74 -1.72
CA LEU A 19 6.60 -6.49 -1.42
C LEU A 19 6.09 -7.21 -2.67
N LEU A 20 6.04 -6.54 -3.82
CA LEU A 20 5.60 -7.13 -5.09
C LEU A 20 6.48 -8.32 -5.49
N ASN A 21 7.81 -8.15 -5.47
CA ASN A 21 8.74 -9.25 -5.76
C ASN A 21 8.56 -10.42 -4.78
N THR A 22 8.33 -10.12 -3.49
CA THR A 22 8.10 -11.14 -2.47
C THR A 22 6.81 -11.92 -2.73
N LEU A 23 5.73 -11.24 -3.14
CA LEU A 23 4.43 -11.86 -3.44
C LEU A 23 4.47 -12.74 -4.69
N GLU A 24 5.38 -12.45 -5.61
CA GLU A 24 5.60 -13.20 -6.85
C GLU A 24 6.67 -14.30 -6.73
N GLY A 25 7.33 -14.41 -5.57
CA GLY A 25 8.35 -15.42 -5.31
C GLY A 25 9.75 -15.06 -5.84
N TYR A 26 9.99 -13.80 -6.21
CA TYR A 26 11.31 -13.29 -6.58
C TYR A 26 12.16 -12.90 -5.37
N ARG A 27 13.40 -12.49 -5.62
CA ARG A 27 14.30 -11.97 -4.59
C ARG A 27 13.69 -10.73 -3.93
N ARG A 28 13.91 -10.59 -2.62
CA ARG A 28 13.44 -9.48 -1.77
C ARG A 28 14.29 -8.23 -1.98
N GLU A 29 14.29 -7.73 -3.20
CA GLU A 29 14.97 -6.49 -3.60
C GLU A 29 13.96 -5.49 -4.19
N PRO A 30 14.18 -4.18 -4.01
CA PRO A 30 13.35 -3.17 -4.63
C PRO A 30 13.41 -3.27 -6.16
N ARG A 31 12.29 -3.02 -6.84
CA ARG A 31 12.28 -2.88 -8.30
C ARG A 31 12.83 -1.52 -8.68
N LEU A 32 13.61 -1.47 -9.76
CA LEU A 32 13.99 -0.20 -10.38
C LEU A 32 12.74 0.49 -10.91
N LYS A 33 12.62 1.78 -10.61
CA LYS A 33 11.58 2.67 -11.14
C LYS A 33 12.21 3.48 -12.28
N PRO A 34 11.59 3.64 -13.46
CA PRO A 34 10.29 3.11 -13.91
C PRO A 34 10.33 1.66 -14.46
N PRO A 35 9.16 0.98 -14.64
CA PRO A 35 7.79 1.48 -14.40
C PRO A 35 7.43 1.56 -12.92
N PHE A 36 6.51 2.47 -12.58
CA PHE A 36 5.96 2.55 -11.22
C PHE A 36 4.92 1.43 -10.98
N PRO A 37 4.68 0.99 -9.73
CA PRO A 37 3.67 -0.03 -9.41
C PRO A 37 2.27 0.31 -9.93
N THR A 38 1.91 1.59 -9.95
CA THR A 38 0.65 2.10 -10.48
C THR A 38 0.49 1.89 -11.99
N GLU A 39 1.59 1.71 -12.72
CA GLU A 39 1.61 1.40 -14.14
C GLU A 39 1.77 -0.11 -14.37
N ALA A 40 2.72 -0.74 -13.69
CA ALA A 40 3.02 -2.17 -13.78
C ALA A 40 3.57 -2.73 -12.45
N GLY A 41 2.68 -3.20 -11.59
CA GLY A 41 2.96 -3.76 -10.27
C GLY A 41 2.86 -5.28 -10.23
N LEU A 42 1.94 -5.80 -9.40
CA LEU A 42 1.75 -7.23 -9.18
C LEU A 42 1.30 -7.93 -10.47
N ASN A 43 2.02 -8.98 -10.88
CA ASN A 43 1.78 -9.71 -12.12
C ASN A 43 1.71 -8.81 -13.36
N ALA A 44 2.55 -7.77 -13.39
CA ALA A 44 2.60 -6.75 -14.44
C ALA A 44 1.27 -5.97 -14.65
N LYS A 45 0.42 -5.90 -13.63
CA LYS A 45 -0.83 -5.11 -13.66
C LYS A 45 -0.70 -3.85 -12.80
N PRO A 46 -1.39 -2.75 -13.17
CA PRO A 46 -1.53 -1.56 -12.31
C PRO A 46 -1.91 -1.95 -10.88
N THR A 47 -1.09 -1.55 -9.90
CA THR A 47 -1.26 -1.93 -8.49
C THR A 47 -1.03 -0.72 -7.59
N VAL A 48 -1.95 -0.48 -6.67
CA VAL A 48 -1.81 0.52 -5.59
C VAL A 48 -1.59 -0.23 -4.29
N ILE A 49 -0.52 0.11 -3.57
CA ILE A 49 -0.19 -0.48 -2.28
C ILE A 49 -0.52 0.55 -1.21
N ASN A 50 -1.40 0.20 -0.28
CA ASN A 50 -1.77 1.05 0.85
C ASN A 50 -1.40 0.36 2.16
N ASN A 51 -0.96 1.15 3.13
CA ASN A 51 -0.83 0.67 4.50
C ASN A 51 -2.22 0.29 5.06
N PRO A 52 -2.31 -0.76 5.91
CA PRO A 52 -3.56 -1.13 6.56
C PRO A 52 -4.28 0.01 7.27
N GLU A 53 -3.56 0.91 7.95
CA GLU A 53 -4.15 2.06 8.66
C GLU A 53 -4.83 3.05 7.70
N THR A 54 -4.22 3.29 6.53
CA THR A 54 -4.83 4.11 5.48
C THR A 54 -6.16 3.53 5.03
N LEU A 55 -6.22 2.21 4.76
CA LEU A 55 -7.46 1.55 4.36
C LEU A 55 -8.47 1.46 5.50
N ALA A 56 -8.02 1.22 6.73
CA ALA A 56 -8.87 1.14 7.92
C ALA A 56 -9.52 2.49 8.29
N SER A 57 -8.91 3.60 7.84
CA SER A 57 -9.47 4.94 8.00
C SER A 57 -10.64 5.22 7.05
N LEU A 58 -10.69 4.53 5.89
CA LEU A 58 -11.70 4.80 4.86
C LEU A 58 -13.14 4.58 5.32
N PRO A 59 -13.52 3.49 6.02
CA PRO A 59 -14.89 3.33 6.53
C PRO A 59 -15.34 4.47 7.43
N TYR A 60 -14.44 5.02 8.26
CA TYR A 60 -14.75 6.15 9.12
C TYR A 60 -14.96 7.44 8.29
N ILE A 61 -14.07 7.71 7.34
CA ILE A 61 -14.17 8.87 6.44
C ILE A 61 -15.45 8.82 5.61
N LEU A 62 -15.76 7.67 5.02
CA LEU A 62 -16.95 7.48 4.18
C LEU A 62 -18.25 7.64 4.97
N LYS A 63 -18.26 7.23 6.25
CA LYS A 63 -19.44 7.33 7.11
C LYS A 63 -19.66 8.74 7.67
N ASN A 64 -18.60 9.45 8.05
CA ASN A 64 -18.71 10.71 8.78
C ASN A 64 -18.37 11.95 7.94
N GLY A 65 -17.84 11.75 6.72
CA GLY A 65 -17.41 12.82 5.83
C GLY A 65 -15.94 13.22 6.03
N ALA A 66 -15.32 13.69 4.95
CA ALA A 66 -13.90 14.06 4.94
C ALA A 66 -13.58 15.26 5.87
N SER A 67 -14.52 16.18 6.07
CA SER A 67 -14.34 17.34 6.96
C SER A 67 -14.12 16.92 8.41
N VAL A 68 -14.79 15.86 8.88
CA VAL A 68 -14.62 15.34 10.25
C VAL A 68 -13.24 14.72 10.44
N PHE A 69 -12.76 13.96 9.44
CA PHE A 69 -11.42 13.40 9.49
C PHE A 69 -10.34 14.48 9.41
N LYS A 70 -10.53 15.50 8.54
CA LYS A 70 -9.63 16.65 8.39
C LYS A 70 -9.56 17.54 9.64
N ALA A 71 -10.59 17.54 10.48
CA ALA A 71 -10.59 18.27 11.75
C ALA A 71 -9.67 17.63 12.82
N ILE A 72 -9.12 16.43 12.56
CA ILE A 72 -8.21 15.72 13.44
C ILE A 72 -6.78 15.89 12.90
N GLY A 73 -5.83 16.25 13.78
CA GLY A 73 -4.43 16.49 13.41
C GLY A 73 -4.08 17.97 13.36
N THR A 74 -3.02 18.32 12.64
CA THR A 74 -2.59 19.72 12.46
C THR A 74 -2.95 20.24 11.07
N GLU A 75 -3.02 21.57 10.90
CA GLU A 75 -3.28 22.17 9.58
C GLU A 75 -2.22 21.80 8.54
N ALA A 76 -1.00 21.45 8.96
CA ALA A 76 0.07 21.02 8.05
C ALA A 76 -0.15 19.60 7.48
N ASP A 77 -0.98 18.78 8.15
CA ASP A 77 -1.28 17.40 7.75
C ASP A 77 -2.51 17.31 6.82
N ALA A 78 -3.18 18.45 6.58
CA ALA A 78 -4.55 18.54 6.08
C ALA A 78 -4.65 18.94 4.61
#